data_AF-A0A3C1KNH1-F1
#
_entry.id   AF-A0A3C1KNH1-F1
#
_cell.length_a   1.000
_cell.length_b   1.000
_cell.length_c   1.000
_cell.angle_alpha   90.00
_cell.angle_beta   90.00
_cell.angle_gamma   90.00
#
_symmetry.space_group_name_H-M   'P 1'
#
loop_
_entity.id
_entity.type
_entity.pdbx_description
1 polymer ?
#
loop_
_entity_poly.entity_id
_entity_poly.type
_entity_poly.pdbx_seq_one_letter_code
_entity_poly.pdbx_strand_id
1 'polypeptide(L)'
;MKRLLLIALPLLLLLLAVPPLMLGMPLWQLGNAVSLATGLGAKLACSGRFISGFDDARILDDLASYSAINRQLSLDFGVNRVEVSLFGLAPASATYRPGLGCTLNHGDTALVDALQPPARSTPPAQWPAGDGGFTAQQAAVEAVLAADNAEGLQTRALLVLERG
;
A
#
# COMPACT_ATOMS: atom_id res chain seq x y z
N MET A 1 -44.35 -17.29 -18.09
CA MET A 1 -43.82 -17.19 -16.70
C MET A 1 -42.88 -18.34 -16.34
N LYS A 2 -43.30 -19.62 -16.36
CA LYS A 2 -42.42 -20.78 -16.04
C LYS A 2 -41.11 -20.84 -16.85
N ARG A 3 -41.16 -20.58 -18.16
CA ARG A 3 -39.95 -20.57 -19.03
C ARG A 3 -38.97 -19.43 -18.72
N LEU A 4 -39.46 -18.25 -18.31
CA LEU A 4 -38.60 -17.16 -17.85
C LEU A 4 -37.96 -17.50 -16.51
N LEU A 5 -38.71 -18.12 -15.60
CA LEU A 5 -38.22 -18.55 -14.28
C LEU A 5 -37.11 -19.62 -14.40
N LEU A 6 -37.24 -20.53 -15.38
CA LEU A 6 -36.24 -21.57 -15.65
C LEU A 6 -34.89 -21.02 -16.15
N ILE A 7 -34.87 -19.80 -16.70
CA ILE A 7 -33.64 -19.14 -17.20
C ILE A 7 -33.12 -18.12 -16.18
N ALA A 8 -34.01 -17.35 -15.57
CA ALA A 8 -33.65 -16.29 -14.63
C ALA A 8 -33.02 -16.85 -13.33
N LEU A 9 -33.52 -17.98 -12.83
CA LEU A 9 -33.03 -18.59 -11.59
C LEU A 9 -31.57 -19.08 -11.68
N PRO A 10 -31.17 -19.89 -12.70
CA PRO A 10 -29.77 -20.28 -12.83
C PRO A 10 -28.85 -19.10 -13.15
N LEU A 11 -29.32 -18.11 -13.91
CA LEU A 11 -28.54 -16.90 -14.20
C LEU A 11 -28.27 -16.09 -12.91
N LEU A 12 -29.28 -15.94 -12.06
CA LEU A 12 -29.14 -15.27 -10.76
C LEU A 12 -28.20 -16.04 -9.82
N LEU A 13 -28.31 -17.37 -9.78
CA LEU A 13 -27.40 -18.23 -9.02
C LEU A 13 -25.96 -18.11 -9.53
N LEU A 14 -25.76 -18.08 -10.85
CA LEU A 14 -24.45 -17.88 -11.45
C LEU A 14 -23.87 -16.50 -11.08
N LEU A 15 -24.69 -15.45 -11.17
CA LEU A 15 -24.29 -14.08 -10.82
C LEU A 15 -23.91 -13.94 -9.34
N LEU A 16 -24.53 -14.70 -8.45
CA LEU A 16 -24.23 -14.69 -7.02
C LEU A 16 -23.04 -15.58 -6.64
N ALA A 17 -22.84 -16.70 -7.34
CA ALA A 17 -21.82 -17.69 -7.00
C ALA A 17 -20.45 -17.43 -7.64
N VAL A 18 -20.40 -16.91 -8.87
CA VAL A 18 -19.15 -16.69 -9.60
C VAL A 18 -18.24 -15.63 -8.95
N PRO A 19 -18.74 -14.46 -8.52
CA PRO A 19 -17.90 -13.40 -7.95
C PRO A 19 -17.10 -13.82 -6.71
N PRO A 20 -17.66 -14.48 -5.67
CA PRO A 20 -16.85 -14.92 -4.54
C PRO A 20 -15.82 -16.00 -4.92
N LEU A 21 -16.09 -16.82 -5.95
CA LEU A 21 -15.14 -17.83 -6.43
C LEU A 21 -13.99 -17.23 -7.24
N MET A 22 -14.25 -16.20 -8.05
CA MET A 22 -13.25 -15.60 -8.93
C MET A 22 -12.53 -14.41 -8.32
N LEU A 23 -13.25 -13.57 -7.57
CA LEU A 23 -12.76 -12.31 -6.99
C LEU A 23 -12.47 -12.43 -5.49
N GLY A 24 -12.80 -13.56 -4.85
CA GLY A 24 -12.70 -13.72 -3.40
C GLY A 24 -13.70 -12.89 -2.61
N MET A 25 -14.65 -12.22 -3.28
CA MET A 25 -15.64 -11.35 -2.64
C MET A 25 -16.98 -11.34 -3.39
N PRO A 26 -18.10 -11.15 -2.68
CA PRO A 26 -19.40 -11.02 -3.31
C PRO A 26 -19.62 -9.62 -3.92
N LEU A 27 -20.52 -9.52 -4.90
CA LEU A 27 -20.78 -8.26 -5.64
C LEU A 27 -21.24 -7.10 -4.75
N TRP A 28 -22.01 -7.38 -3.69
CA TRP A 28 -22.48 -6.32 -2.80
C TRP A 28 -21.35 -5.69 -1.96
N GLN A 29 -20.17 -6.32 -1.91
CA GLN A 29 -18.98 -5.75 -1.26
C GLN A 29 -18.11 -4.92 -2.20
N LEU A 30 -18.47 -4.74 -3.47
CA LEU A 30 -17.70 -3.93 -4.41
C LEU A 30 -17.43 -2.51 -3.88
N GLY A 31 -18.42 -1.87 -3.26
CA GLY A 31 -18.23 -0.53 -2.67
C GLY A 31 -17.17 -0.51 -1.56
N ASN A 32 -17.14 -1.55 -0.70
CA ASN A 32 -16.14 -1.69 0.34
C ASN A 32 -14.76 -1.96 -0.25
N ALA A 33 -14.68 -2.79 -1.30
CA ALA A 33 -13.42 -3.08 -1.98
C ALA A 33 -12.81 -1.83 -2.63
N VAL A 34 -13.63 -1.00 -3.28
CA VAL A 34 -13.18 0.28 -3.85
C VAL A 34 -12.71 1.23 -2.74
N SER A 35 -13.46 1.33 -1.64
CA SER A 35 -13.08 2.18 -0.50
C SER A 35 -11.79 1.70 0.19
N LEU A 36 -11.58 0.39 0.26
CA LEU A 36 -10.34 -0.20 0.77
C LEU A 36 -9.16 0.12 -0.16
N ALA A 37 -9.35 -0.03 -1.48
CA ALA A 37 -8.32 0.25 -2.47
C ALA A 37 -7.86 1.72 -2.41
N THR A 38 -8.79 2.68 -2.35
CA THR A 38 -8.44 4.10 -2.29
C THR A 38 -7.86 4.49 -0.93
N GLY A 39 -8.37 3.95 0.18
CA GLY A 39 -7.82 4.21 1.52
C GLY A 39 -6.40 3.66 1.71
N LEU A 40 -6.17 2.41 1.30
CA LEU A 40 -4.84 1.80 1.28
C LEU A 40 -3.91 2.59 0.33
N GLY A 41 -4.42 2.90 -0.86
CA GLY A 41 -3.78 3.72 -1.87
C GLY A 41 -3.29 5.05 -1.31
N ALA A 42 -4.16 5.81 -0.66
CA ALA A 42 -3.81 7.10 -0.06
C ALA A 42 -2.72 6.96 1.00
N LYS A 43 -2.85 6.01 1.93
CA LYS A 43 -1.88 5.82 3.02
C LYS A 43 -0.50 5.41 2.49
N LEU A 44 -0.45 4.45 1.58
CA LEU A 44 0.79 3.94 1.01
C LEU A 44 1.42 4.94 0.03
N ALA A 45 0.63 5.61 -0.82
CA ALA A 45 1.14 6.64 -1.73
C ALA A 45 1.74 7.83 -0.97
N CYS A 46 1.08 8.29 0.10
CA CYS A 46 1.64 9.32 0.97
C CYS A 46 2.99 8.88 1.55
N SER A 47 3.04 7.64 2.08
CA SER A 47 4.25 7.14 2.74
C SER A 47 5.39 6.94 1.72
N GLY A 48 5.06 6.38 0.55
CA GLY A 48 5.98 6.23 -0.57
C GLY A 48 6.58 7.55 -1.01
N ARG A 49 5.76 8.60 -1.18
CA ARG A 49 6.24 9.91 -1.61
C ARG A 49 7.02 10.66 -0.52
N PHE A 50 6.38 10.90 0.63
CA PHE A 50 6.89 11.85 1.62
C PHE A 50 7.87 11.25 2.63
N ILE A 51 7.91 9.92 2.75
CA ILE A 51 8.86 9.22 3.64
C ILE A 51 9.94 8.55 2.81
N SER A 52 9.56 7.76 1.80
CA SER A 52 10.51 6.96 1.02
C SER A 52 11.07 7.67 -0.23
N GLY A 53 10.50 8.80 -0.64
CA GLY A 53 10.95 9.54 -1.82
C GLY A 53 10.67 8.84 -3.17
N PHE A 54 9.66 7.97 -3.23
CA PHE A 54 9.29 7.24 -4.45
C PHE A 54 8.54 8.14 -5.44
N ASP A 55 8.72 7.85 -6.73
CA ASP A 55 7.91 8.40 -7.81
C ASP A 55 6.56 7.67 -7.96
N ASP A 56 5.69 8.21 -8.80
CA ASP A 56 4.32 7.70 -8.94
C ASP A 56 4.27 6.31 -9.57
N ALA A 57 5.17 6.04 -10.52
CA ALA A 57 5.23 4.75 -11.18
C ALA A 57 5.58 3.65 -10.19
N ARG A 58 6.60 3.87 -9.34
CA ARG A 58 6.99 2.93 -8.30
C ARG A 58 5.89 2.76 -7.25
N ILE A 59 5.23 3.84 -6.84
CA ILE A 59 4.12 3.77 -5.90
C ILE A 59 2.97 2.90 -6.45
N LEU A 60 2.59 3.08 -7.71
CA LEU A 60 1.53 2.29 -8.35
C LEU A 60 1.93 0.83 -8.55
N ASP A 61 3.20 0.53 -8.85
CA ASP A 61 3.69 -0.84 -8.96
C ASP A 61 3.68 -1.56 -7.60
N ASP A 62 4.11 -0.87 -6.54
CA ASP A 62 4.04 -1.38 -5.16
C ASP A 62 2.58 -1.63 -4.74
N LEU A 63 1.67 -0.71 -5.06
CA LEU A 63 0.24 -0.87 -4.79
C LEU A 63 -0.39 -2.04 -5.57
N ALA A 64 0.10 -2.33 -6.77
CA ALA A 64 -0.38 -3.43 -7.61
C ALA A 64 -0.16 -4.81 -6.98
N SER A 65 0.83 -4.94 -6.09
CA SER A 65 1.10 -6.19 -5.36
C SER A 65 -0.05 -6.59 -4.43
N TYR A 66 -0.83 -5.63 -3.95
CA TYR A 66 -2.02 -5.88 -3.11
C TYR A 66 -3.26 -6.20 -3.94
N SER A 67 -3.36 -5.64 -5.15
CA SER A 67 -4.41 -5.96 -6.12
C SER A 67 -4.06 -5.32 -7.46
N ALA A 68 -4.23 -6.07 -8.56
CA ALA A 68 -3.93 -5.58 -9.91
C ALA A 68 -4.73 -4.30 -10.27
N ILE A 69 -5.93 -4.12 -9.72
CA ILE A 69 -6.75 -2.93 -9.97
C ILE A 69 -6.10 -1.65 -9.44
N ASN A 70 -5.22 -1.75 -8.44
CA ASN A 70 -4.60 -0.59 -7.82
C ASN A 70 -3.65 0.16 -8.78
N ARG A 71 -3.21 -0.45 -9.89
CA ARG A 71 -2.51 0.28 -10.97
C ARG A 71 -3.35 1.39 -11.60
N GLN A 72 -4.67 1.33 -11.44
CA GLN A 72 -5.63 2.27 -12.00
C GLN A 72 -6.02 3.38 -11.01
N LEU A 73 -5.39 3.42 -9.82
CA LEU A 73 -5.61 4.50 -8.87
C LEU A 73 -5.06 5.81 -9.45
N SER A 74 -5.85 6.87 -9.34
CA SER A 74 -5.42 8.23 -9.59
C SER A 74 -4.77 8.76 -8.32
N LEU A 75 -3.54 9.28 -8.42
CA LEU A 75 -2.80 9.88 -7.32
C LEU A 75 -2.67 11.38 -7.59
N ASP A 76 -3.22 12.21 -6.72
CA ASP A 76 -3.07 13.67 -6.78
C ASP A 76 -2.28 14.17 -5.57
N PHE A 77 -1.03 14.58 -5.80
CA PHE A 77 -0.11 15.00 -4.76
C PHE A 77 -0.11 16.51 -4.58
N GLY A 78 -0.42 16.95 -3.36
CA GLY A 78 -0.16 18.30 -2.87
C GLY A 78 1.18 18.42 -2.15
N VAL A 79 1.33 19.49 -1.36
CA VAL A 79 2.58 19.81 -0.64
C VAL A 79 2.95 18.75 0.40
N ASN A 80 1.97 18.26 1.16
CA ASN A 80 2.14 17.24 2.20
C ASN A 80 0.95 16.28 2.27
N ARG A 81 0.18 16.17 1.20
CA ARG A 81 -1.05 15.39 1.14
C ARG A 81 -1.13 14.69 -0.19
N VAL A 82 -1.79 13.54 -0.22
CA VAL A 82 -2.23 12.88 -1.44
C VAL A 82 -3.73 12.64 -1.36
N GLU A 83 -4.42 12.89 -2.46
CA GLU A 83 -5.78 12.40 -2.69
C GLU A 83 -5.74 11.25 -3.70
N VAL A 84 -6.50 10.20 -3.42
CA VAL A 84 -6.52 8.97 -4.21
C VAL A 84 -7.94 8.59 -4.51
N SER A 85 -8.22 8.25 -5.76
CA SER A 85 -9.51 7.71 -6.19
C SER A 85 -9.31 6.58 -7.20
N LEU A 86 -10.33 5.72 -7.34
CA LEU A 86 -10.36 4.71 -8.40
C LEU A 86 -11.41 5.12 -9.42
N PHE A 87 -10.99 5.59 -10.59
CA PHE A 87 -11.90 6.13 -11.61
C PHE A 87 -12.84 7.24 -11.07
N GLY A 88 -12.37 8.05 -10.12
CA GLY A 88 -13.17 9.08 -9.44
C GLY A 88 -14.09 8.56 -8.33
N LEU A 89 -14.09 7.26 -8.05
CA LEU A 89 -14.90 6.64 -6.99
C LEU A 89 -14.17 6.61 -5.65
N ALA A 90 -14.96 6.68 -4.57
CA ALA A 90 -14.55 6.57 -3.17
C ALA A 90 -13.25 7.32 -2.86
N PRO A 91 -13.18 8.65 -3.10
CA PRO A 91 -11.96 9.41 -2.84
C PRO A 91 -11.53 9.27 -1.38
N ALA A 92 -10.24 9.02 -1.18
CA ALA A 92 -9.60 8.95 0.12
C ALA A 92 -8.34 9.79 0.09
N SER A 93 -7.87 10.25 1.25
CA SER A 93 -6.66 11.06 1.30
C SER A 93 -5.84 10.74 2.52
N ALA A 94 -4.54 11.03 2.43
CA ALA A 94 -3.62 10.92 3.55
C ALA A 94 -2.70 12.13 3.59
N THR A 95 -2.33 12.54 4.79
CA THR A 95 -1.48 13.71 5.01
C THR A 95 -0.23 13.30 5.78
N TYR A 96 0.91 13.74 5.27
CA TYR A 96 2.20 13.64 5.91
C TYR A 96 2.32 14.70 7.01
N ARG A 97 2.60 14.23 8.22
CA ARG A 97 2.83 15.04 9.42
C ARG A 97 4.26 14.79 9.90
N PRO A 98 5.12 15.82 9.93
CA PRO A 98 6.49 15.67 10.39
C PRO A 98 6.56 14.99 11.77
N GLY A 99 7.36 13.93 11.87
CA GLY A 99 7.54 13.13 13.09
C GLY A 99 6.43 12.10 13.39
N LEU A 100 5.25 12.21 12.78
CA LEU A 100 4.18 11.20 12.87
C LEU A 100 4.07 10.32 11.61
N GLY A 101 4.67 10.77 10.51
CA GLY A 101 4.57 10.13 9.21
C GLY A 101 3.25 10.44 8.52
N CYS A 102 2.84 9.56 7.60
CA CYS A 102 1.58 9.71 6.90
C CYS A 102 0.42 9.11 7.69
N THR A 103 -0.70 9.80 7.80
CA THR A 103 -1.93 9.24 8.37
C THR A 103 -3.10 9.46 7.42
N LEU A 104 -4.03 8.51 7.42
CA LEU A 104 -5.24 8.59 6.61
C LEU A 104 -6.13 9.71 7.17
N ASN A 105 -6.69 10.53 6.30
CA ASN A 105 -7.64 11.57 6.68
C ASN A 105 -9.04 10.96 6.70
N HIS A 106 -9.33 10.24 7.79
CA HIS A 106 -10.62 9.61 8.03
C HIS A 106 -11.25 10.20 9.29
N GLY A 107 -12.49 10.69 9.17
CA GLY A 107 -13.15 11.38 10.27
C GLY A 107 -12.47 12.70 10.64
N ASP A 108 -12.51 13.06 11.92
CA ASP A 108 -11.87 14.26 12.44
C ASP A 108 -10.35 14.04 12.62
N THR A 109 -9.54 14.82 11.90
CA THR A 109 -8.08 14.76 11.99
C THR A 109 -7.50 15.67 13.06
N ALA A 110 -8.30 16.53 13.71
CA ALA A 110 -7.82 17.53 14.67
C ALA A 110 -7.01 16.91 15.82
N LEU A 111 -7.42 15.72 16.28
CA LEU A 111 -6.67 14.97 17.29
C LEU A 111 -5.26 14.63 16.82
N VAL A 112 -5.13 14.14 15.58
CA VAL A 112 -3.83 13.76 15.00
C VAL A 112 -2.98 14.99 14.72
N ASP A 113 -3.61 16.08 14.29
CA ASP A 113 -2.95 17.37 14.04
C ASP A 113 -2.41 18.00 15.33
N ALA A 114 -3.05 17.72 16.47
CA ALA A 114 -2.62 18.19 17.79
C ALA A 114 -1.52 17.33 18.43
N LEU A 115 -1.20 16.15 17.89
CA LEU A 115 -0.16 15.28 18.46
C LEU A 115 1.22 15.90 18.28
N GLN A 116 1.96 16.09 19.38
CA GLN A 116 3.39 16.29 19.31
C GLN A 116 4.11 14.94 19.23
N PRO A 117 4.93 14.71 18.19
CA PRO A 117 5.79 13.53 18.18
C PRO A 117 6.74 13.58 19.38
N PRO A 118 7.10 12.43 19.97
CA PRO A 118 8.08 12.40 21.03
C PRO A 118 9.39 13.02 20.55
N ALA A 119 10.12 13.67 21.45
CA ALA A 119 11.45 14.16 21.14
C ALA A 119 12.27 13.01 20.54
N ARG A 120 12.89 13.23 19.37
CA ARG A 120 13.79 12.23 18.80
C ARG A 120 14.85 11.93 19.84
N SER A 121 14.89 10.69 20.31
CA SER A 121 16.09 10.17 20.95
C SER A 121 17.23 10.34 19.95
N THR A 122 18.35 10.90 20.39
CA THR A 122 19.61 10.83 19.63
C THR A 122 19.75 9.39 19.17
N PRO A 123 19.87 9.11 17.86
CA PRO A 123 20.08 7.75 17.40
C PRO A 123 21.25 7.19 18.22
N PRO A 124 21.14 5.97 18.77
CA PRO A 124 22.34 5.30 19.29
C PRO A 124 23.42 5.40 18.20
N ALA A 125 24.69 5.57 18.62
CA ALA A 125 25.84 5.68 17.71
C ALA A 125 25.63 4.73 16.51
N GLN A 126 25.79 5.24 15.28
CA GLN A 126 25.45 4.59 14.00
C GLN A 126 25.28 3.09 14.17
N TRP A 127 24.03 2.62 14.25
CA TRP A 127 23.77 1.20 14.40
C TRP A 127 24.04 0.50 13.06
N PRO A 128 24.80 -0.60 13.02
CA PRO A 128 25.54 -1.21 14.13
C PRO A 128 26.82 -0.43 14.48
N ALA A 129 27.14 -0.31 15.77
CA ALA A 129 28.27 0.47 16.29
C ALA A 129 29.67 -0.11 15.94
N GLY A 130 29.73 -1.09 15.03
CA GLY A 130 30.95 -1.76 14.59
C GLY A 130 31.49 -1.17 13.30
N ASP A 131 32.80 -1.21 13.15
CA ASP A 131 33.53 -0.73 11.98
C ASP A 131 32.99 -1.39 10.70
N GLY A 132 32.77 -0.60 9.65
CA GLY A 132 32.17 -0.98 8.36
C GLY A 132 32.97 -1.99 7.53
N GLY A 133 33.22 -3.19 8.07
CA GLY A 133 33.94 -4.29 7.47
C GLY A 133 33.06 -5.34 6.78
N PHE A 134 31.77 -5.08 6.61
CA PHE A 134 30.80 -6.03 6.05
C PHE A 134 30.67 -5.96 4.52
N THR A 135 31.71 -5.52 3.79
CA THR A 135 31.61 -5.29 2.33
C THR A 135 31.26 -6.57 1.56
N ALA A 136 31.79 -7.72 1.97
CA ALA A 136 31.46 -9.01 1.36
C ALA A 136 30.01 -9.43 1.65
N GLN A 137 29.54 -9.24 2.88
CA GLN A 137 28.16 -9.52 3.29
C GLN A 137 27.18 -8.57 2.60
N GLN A 138 27.54 -7.28 2.50
CA GLN A 138 26.78 -6.27 1.78
C GLN A 138 26.64 -6.65 0.30
N ALA A 139 27.73 -7.02 -0.36
CA ALA A 139 27.70 -7.50 -1.74
C ALA A 139 26.84 -8.77 -1.90
N ALA A 140 26.89 -9.70 -0.94
CA ALA A 140 26.05 -10.89 -0.96
C ALA A 140 24.55 -10.55 -0.77
N VAL A 141 24.23 -9.66 0.16
CA VAL A 141 22.87 -9.15 0.39
C VAL A 141 22.34 -8.44 -0.85
N GLU A 142 23.15 -7.61 -1.50
CA GLU A 142 22.79 -6.94 -2.75
C GLU A 142 22.57 -7.93 -3.90
N ALA A 143 23.40 -8.97 -4.00
CA ALA A 143 23.24 -10.02 -5.00
C ALA A 143 21.94 -10.81 -4.82
N VAL A 144 21.60 -11.17 -3.58
CA VAL A 144 20.32 -11.83 -3.25
C VAL A 144 19.15 -10.90 -3.55
N LEU A 145 19.22 -9.65 -3.12
CA LEU A 145 18.18 -8.65 -3.39
C LEU A 145 17.95 -8.46 -4.90
N ALA A 146 19.02 -8.45 -5.69
CA ALA A 146 18.93 -8.35 -7.16
C ALA A 146 18.32 -9.62 -7.78
N ALA A 147 18.73 -10.81 -7.33
CA ALA A 147 18.20 -12.08 -7.81
C ALA A 147 16.69 -12.21 -7.51
N ASP A 148 16.28 -11.95 -6.27
CA ASP A 148 14.87 -11.97 -5.84
C ASP A 148 14.01 -11.04 -6.71
N ASN A 149 14.50 -9.83 -6.97
CA ASN A 149 13.77 -8.86 -7.76
C ASN A 149 13.74 -9.21 -9.25
N ALA A 150 14.78 -9.86 -9.78
CA ALA A 150 14.77 -10.41 -11.14
C ALA A 150 13.76 -11.56 -11.29
N GLU A 151 13.50 -12.31 -10.22
CA GLU A 151 12.47 -13.35 -10.15
C GLU A 151 11.05 -12.80 -9.86
N GLY A 152 10.93 -11.48 -9.62
CA GLY A 152 9.65 -10.84 -9.34
C GLY A 152 9.15 -11.02 -7.91
N LEU A 153 10.01 -11.41 -6.97
CA LEU A 153 9.67 -11.57 -5.55
C LEU A 153 9.46 -10.23 -4.82
N GLN A 154 9.86 -9.11 -5.44
CA GLN A 154 9.68 -7.75 -4.94
C GLN A 154 10.31 -7.49 -3.55
N THR A 155 11.46 -8.11 -3.24
CA THR A 155 12.20 -7.87 -1.99
C THR A 155 12.63 -6.40 -1.90
N ARG A 156 12.21 -5.70 -0.83
CA ARG A 156 12.44 -4.24 -0.66
C ARG A 156 13.55 -3.87 0.30
N ALA A 157 13.80 -4.73 1.29
CA ALA A 157 14.88 -4.58 2.25
C ALA A 157 15.32 -5.96 2.73
N LEU A 158 16.63 -6.12 2.88
CA LEU A 158 17.24 -7.31 3.45
C LEU A 158 18.32 -6.84 4.43
N LEU A 159 18.30 -7.37 5.64
CA LEU A 159 19.25 -7.05 6.70
C LEU A 159 19.82 -8.36 7.24
N VAL A 160 21.15 -8.45 7.25
CA VAL A 160 21.89 -9.54 7.90
C VAL A 160 22.55 -8.98 9.15
N LEU A 161 22.22 -9.56 10.30
CA LEU A 161 22.82 -9.22 11.59
C LEU A 161 23.69 -10.40 12.05
N GLU A 162 24.98 -10.16 12.24
CA GLU A 162 25.90 -11.11 12.84
C GLU A 162 26.28 -10.62 14.24
N ARG A 163 25.98 -11.41 15.28
CA ARG A 163 26.27 -11.10 16.70
C ARG A 163 25.74 -9.73 17.15
N GLY A 164 24.43 -9.51 16.97
CA GLY A 164 23.72 -8.31 17.41
C GLY A 164 23.63 -8.11 18.91
#